data_AF-A0A833DJ66-F1
#
_entry.id   AF-A0A833DJ66-F1
#
_cell.length_a   1.000
_cell.length_b   1.000
_cell.length_c   1.000
_cell.angle_alpha   90.00
_cell.angle_beta   90.00
_cell.angle_gamma   90.00
#
_symmetry.space_group_name_H-M   'P 1'
#
loop_
_entity.id
_entity.type
_entity.pdbx_description
1 polymer ?
#
loop_
_entity_poly.entity_id
_entity_poly.type
_entity_poly.pdbx_seq_one_letter_code
_entity_poly.pdbx_strand_id
1 'polypeptide(L)' 'CWETIQQLDHNDLNTMFDFPTSENIAMWIFENLEDKIPISGVKFFEGNNKYCEVLKS' A
#
# COMPACT_ATOMS: atom_id res chain seq x y z
N CYS A 1 11.27 1.62 -3.96
CA CYS A 1 9.99 0.87 -4.01
C CYS A 1 10.07 -0.48 -3.32
N TRP A 2 11.05 -1.33 -3.65
CA TRP A 2 11.19 -2.68 -3.06
C TRP A 2 11.24 -2.69 -1.53
N GLU A 3 11.99 -1.76 -0.93
CA GLU A 3 12.10 -1.62 0.54
C GLU A 3 10.74 -1.38 1.22
N THR A 4 9.81 -0.65 0.59
CA THR A 4 8.46 -0.44 1.13
C THR A 4 7.67 -1.75 1.11
N ILE A 5 7.76 -2.53 0.04
CA ILE A 5 7.04 -3.80 -0.10
C ILE A 5 7.59 -4.86 0.87
N GLN A 6 8.90 -4.88 1.13
CA GLN A 6 9.51 -5.81 2.07
C GLN A 6 9.00 -5.67 3.52
N GLN A 7 8.48 -4.51 3.90
CA GLN A 7 7.88 -4.33 5.23
C GLN A 7 6.53 -5.05 5.36
N LEU A 8 5.83 -5.27 4.24
CA LEU A 8 4.53 -5.94 4.20
C LEU A 8 4.67 -7.43 3.91
N ASP A 9 5.65 -7.80 3.07
CA ASP A 9 5.85 -9.18 2.64
C ASP A 9 6.15 -10.11 3.83
N HIS A 10 5.48 -11.27 3.88
CA HIS A 10 5.59 -12.27 4.95
C HIS A 10 5.38 -11.73 6.39
N ASN A 11 4.64 -10.62 6.55
CA ASN A 11 4.31 -10.05 7.87
C ASN A 11 2.81 -10.15 8.18
N ASP A 12 2.47 -10.17 9.46
CA ASP A 12 1.08 -10.06 9.92
C ASP A 12 0.64 -8.60 9.92
N LEU A 13 -0.17 -8.23 8.94
CA LEU A 13 -0.64 -6.85 8.76
C LEU A 13 -1.49 -6.35 9.93
N ASN A 14 -2.12 -7.23 10.71
CA ASN A 14 -2.87 -6.82 11.92
C ASN A 14 -1.95 -6.21 13.00
N THR A 15 -0.65 -6.49 12.95
CA THR A 15 0.34 -5.88 13.87
C THR A 15 0.83 -4.51 13.40
N MET A 16 0.58 -4.18 12.13
CA MET A 16 1.05 -2.95 11.48
C MET A 16 -0.07 -1.92 11.33
N PHE A 17 -1.33 -2.37 11.22
CA PHE A 17 -2.49 -1.52 10.99
C PHE A 17 -3.60 -1.86 11.99
N ASP A 18 -4.23 -0.83 12.57
CA ASP A 18 -5.44 -1.02 13.41
C ASP A 18 -6.58 -1.69 12.62
N PHE A 19 -6.67 -1.37 11.33
CA PHE A 19 -7.60 -1.97 10.38
C PHE A 19 -6.85 -2.25 9.06
N PRO A 20 -6.41 -3.50 8.78
CA PRO A 20 -5.64 -3.84 7.58
C PRO A 20 -6.54 -4.00 6.35
N THR A 21 -7.34 -2.99 6.04
CA THR A 21 -8.13 -2.96 4.81
C THR A 21 -7.24 -2.66 3.60
N SER A 22 -7.68 -3.08 2.41
CA SER A 22 -7.01 -2.79 1.14
C SER A 22 -6.71 -1.30 0.97
N GLU A 23 -7.67 -0.44 1.32
CA GLU A 23 -7.55 1.03 1.24
C GLU A 23 -6.46 1.57 2.18
N ASN A 24 -6.41 1.09 3.43
CA ASN A 24 -5.42 1.54 4.41
C ASN A 24 -4.00 1.10 4.01
N ILE A 25 -3.86 -0.13 3.48
CA ILE A 25 -2.58 -0.63 2.98
C ILE A 25 -2.14 0.16 1.74
N ALA A 26 -3.04 0.43 0.80
CA ALA A 26 -2.73 1.20 -0.40
C ALA A 26 -2.30 2.64 -0.08
N MET A 27 -2.99 3.28 0.88
CA MET A 27 -2.62 4.61 1.36
C MET A 27 -1.23 4.61 1.99
N TRP A 28 -0.96 3.64 2.87
CA TRP A 28 0.35 3.51 3.51
C TRP A 28 1.47 3.30 2.49
N ILE A 29 1.25 2.45 1.47
CA ILE A 29 2.21 2.25 0.37
C ILE A 29 2.45 3.58 -0.36
N PHE A 30 1.37 4.32 -0.68
CA PHE A 30 1.46 5.60 -1.37
C PHE A 30 2.32 6.60 -0.58
N GLU A 31 1.99 6.82 0.70
CA GLU A 31 2.70 7.73 1.60
C GLU A 31 4.19 7.34 1.74
N ASN A 32 4.48 6.05 1.85
CA ASN A 32 5.87 5.56 1.97
C ASN A 32 6.68 5.65 0.67
N LEU A 33 6.03 5.86 -0.48
CA LEU A 33 6.70 6.02 -1.78
C LEU A 33 6.77 7.48 -2.21
N GLU A 34 5.78 8.32 -1.88
CA GLU A 34 5.73 9.71 -2.36
C GLU A 34 6.90 10.57 -1.86
N ASP A 35 7.44 10.27 -0.68
CA ASP A 35 8.64 10.94 -0.15
C ASP A 35 9.95 10.51 -0.84
N LYS A 36 9.92 9.43 -1.62
CA LYS A 36 11.11 8.80 -2.21
C LYS A 36 11.15 8.92 -3.73
N ILE A 37 9.99 8.94 -4.38
CA ILE A 37 9.86 9.00 -5.83
C ILE A 37 8.64 9.84 -6.23
N PRO A 38 8.68 10.51 -7.40
CA PRO A 38 7.48 11.07 -8.00
C PRO A 38 6.50 9.94 -8.34
N ILE A 39 5.35 9.92 -7.67
CA ILE A 39 4.30 8.91 -7.84
C ILE A 39 2.96 9.60 -8.01
N SER A 40 2.16 9.12 -8.96
CA SER A 40 0.82 9.66 -9.26
C SER A 40 -0.31 8.82 -8.68
N GLY A 41 -0.04 7.55 -8.35
CA GLY A 41 -1.02 6.65 -7.76
C GLY A 41 -0.49 5.29 -7.39
N VAL A 42 -1.25 4.59 -6.55
CA VAL A 42 -1.04 3.19 -6.15
C VAL A 42 -2.34 2.42 -6.37
N LYS A 43 -2.25 1.28 -7.04
CA LYS A 43 -3.34 0.31 -7.20
C LYS A 43 -3.01 -0.96 -6.44
N PHE A 44 -3.83 -1.32 -5.47
CA PHE A 44 -3.61 -2.47 -4.59
C PHE A 44 -4.68 -3.52 -4.81
N PHE A 45 -4.26 -4.75 -5.14
CA PHE A 45 -5.14 -5.87 -5.42
C PHE A 45 -5.18 -6.83 -4.23
N GLU A 46 -6.40 -7.14 -3.76
CA GLU A 46 -6.67 -8.20 -2.79
C GLU A 46 -7.07 -9.46 -3.56
N GLY A 47 -6.09 -10.33 -3.78
CA GLY A 47 -6.23 -11.44 -4.71
C GLY A 47 -6.33 -10.96 -6.16
N ASN A 48 -7.19 -11.60 -6.97
CA ASN A 48 -7.14 -11.40 -8.42
C ASN A 48 -8.13 -10.34 -8.96
N ASN A 49 -9.26 -10.11 -8.30
CA ASN A 49 -10.40 -9.40 -8.90
C ASN A 49 -10.95 -8.24 -8.07
N LYS A 50 -10.39 -7.98 -6.89
CA LYS A 50 -10.77 -6.86 -6.03
C LYS A 50 -9.57 -5.97 -5.84
N TYR A 51 -9.75 -4.68 -6.02
CA TYR A 51 -8.68 -3.71 -5.81
C TYR A 51 -9.24 -2.39 -5.32
N CYS A 52 -8.37 -1.60 -4.72
CA CYS A 52 -8.58 -0.18 -4.48
C CYS A 52 -7.46 0.62 -5.16
N GLU A 53 -7.68 1.92 -5.34
CA GLU A 53 -6.72 2.80 -5.99
C GLU A 53 -6.66 4.12 -5.21
N VAL A 54 -5.44 4.57 -4.93
CA VAL A 54 -5.13 5.88 -4.35
C VAL A 54 -4.47 6.70 -5.46
N LEU A 55 -5.06 7.85 -5.78
CA LEU A 55 -4.55 8.79 -6.78
C LEU A 55 -4.30 10.14 -6.12
N LYS A 56 -3.22 10.83 -6.50
CA LYS A 56 -2.96 12.20 -6.05
C LYS A 56 -2.67 13.07 -7.27
N SER A 57 -3.47 14.13 -7.40
CA SER A 57 -3.45 15.12 -8.49
C SER A 57 -2.28 16.08 -8.40
#